data_AF-A0A2I8AD41-F1
#
_entry.id   AF-A0A2I8AD41-F1
#
_cell.length_a   1.000
_cell.length_b   1.000
_cell.length_c   1.000
_cell.angle_alpha   90.00
_cell.angle_beta   90.00
_cell.angle_gamma   90.00
#
_symmetry.space_group_name_H-M   'P 1'
#
loop_
_entity.id
_entity.type
_entity.pdbx_description
1 polymer ?
#
loop_
_entity_poly.entity_id
_entity_poly.type
_entity_poly.pdbx_seq_one_letter_code
_entity_poly.pdbx_strand_id
1 'polypeptide(L)'
;MSRSTSYHEKLIQDLKNPLEAAAYIEVVLEEGDPRMLSKALQNVIESHGGVDQLSTQVKELYNELDQMLLDKGKIEFYSLHSLLDALGLHLAVTVKS
;
A
#
# COMPACT_ATOMS: atom_id res chain seq x y z
N MET A 1 -1.05 19.67 19.24
CA MET A 1 -1.12 18.69 18.14
C MET A 1 -2.56 18.25 18.00
N SER A 2 -3.13 18.29 16.80
CA SER A 2 -4.45 17.69 16.54
C SER A 2 -4.34 16.17 16.66
N ARG A 3 -5.37 15.51 17.20
CA ARG A 3 -5.38 14.03 17.39
C ARG A 3 -5.12 13.26 16.09
N SER A 4 -5.47 13.84 14.95
CA SER A 4 -5.27 13.27 13.62
C SER A 4 -3.80 13.20 13.21
N THR A 5 -3.00 14.23 13.52
CA THR A 5 -1.56 14.23 13.24
C THR A 5 -0.84 13.17 14.07
N SER A 6 -1.21 13.02 15.35
CA SER A 6 -0.62 11.97 16.20
C SER A 6 -1.01 10.56 15.77
N TYR A 7 -2.20 10.37 15.20
CA TYR A 7 -2.63 9.05 14.71
C TYR A 7 -1.88 8.65 13.44
N HIS A 8 -1.78 9.55 12.47
CA HIS A 8 -1.03 9.28 11.23
C HIS A 8 0.45 9.01 11.51
N GLU A 9 1.10 9.83 12.34
CA GLU A 9 2.50 9.62 12.74
C GLU A 9 2.71 8.24 13.38
N LYS A 10 1.78 7.82 14.25
CA LYS A 10 1.83 6.51 14.89
C LYS A 10 1.65 5.38 13.88
N LEU A 11 0.67 5.50 12.97
CA LEU A 11 0.46 4.55 11.88
C LEU A 11 1.73 4.39 11.03
N ILE A 12 2.31 5.49 10.56
CA ILE A 12 3.53 5.48 9.74
C ILE A 12 4.69 4.83 10.50
N GLN A 13 4.79 5.04 11.82
CA GLN A 13 5.81 4.38 12.62
C GLN A 13 5.58 2.87 12.75
N ASP A 14 4.33 2.42 12.91
CA ASP A 14 3.98 1.01 13.04
C ASP A 14 4.18 0.26 11.70
N LEU A 15 3.82 0.89 10.58
CA LEU A 15 3.99 0.36 9.21
C LEU A 15 5.45 0.23 8.75
N LYS A 16 6.44 0.61 9.57
CA LYS A 16 7.85 0.26 9.34
C LYS A 16 8.13 -1.22 9.64
N ASN A 17 7.28 -1.86 10.44
CA ASN A 17 7.31 -3.30 10.62
C ASN A 17 6.63 -3.97 9.42
N PRO A 18 7.31 -4.83 8.65
CA PRO A 18 6.73 -5.47 7.48
C PRO A 18 5.51 -6.34 7.81
N LEU A 19 5.43 -6.89 9.04
CA LEU A 19 4.26 -7.66 9.48
C LEU A 19 3.02 -6.78 9.63
N GLU A 20 3.19 -5.57 10.19
CA GLU A 20 2.09 -4.60 10.33
C GLU A 20 1.67 -4.07 8.96
N ALA A 21 2.63 -3.80 8.06
CA ALA A 21 2.34 -3.38 6.70
C ALA A 21 1.56 -4.43 5.90
N ALA A 22 1.96 -5.70 6.00
CA ALA A 22 1.25 -6.81 5.37
C ALA A 22 -0.18 -6.94 5.90
N ALA A 23 -0.35 -6.98 7.23
CA ALA A 23 -1.66 -7.09 7.86
C ALA A 23 -2.57 -5.90 7.51
N TYR A 24 -2.02 -4.69 7.45
CA TYR A 24 -2.76 -3.49 7.08
C TYR A 24 -3.28 -3.55 5.64
N ILE A 25 -2.45 -3.98 4.68
CA ILE A 25 -2.87 -4.16 3.28
C ILE A 25 -3.88 -5.30 3.15
N GLU A 26 -3.69 -6.41 3.87
CA GLU A 26 -4.59 -7.58 3.87
C GLU A 26 -6.00 -7.18 4.30
N VAL A 27 -6.15 -6.51 5.44
CA VAL A 27 -7.45 -6.02 5.94
C VAL A 27 -8.16 -5.15 4.89
N VAL A 28 -7.40 -4.29 4.20
CA VAL A 28 -7.95 -3.40 3.18
C VAL A 28 -8.36 -4.15 1.91
N LEU A 29 -7.63 -5.20 1.53
CA LEU A 29 -7.99 -6.08 0.42
C LEU A 29 -9.28 -6.87 0.72
N GLU A 30 -9.50 -7.28 1.97
CA GLU A 30 -10.73 -7.98 2.40
C GLU A 30 -11.98 -7.08 2.31
N GLU A 31 -11.85 -5.80 2.68
CA GLU A 31 -12.93 -4.81 2.58
C GLU A 31 -13.31 -4.51 1.11
N GLY A 32 -12.36 -4.66 0.18
CA GLY A 32 -12.62 -4.55 -1.26
C GLY A 32 -12.92 -3.12 -1.76
N ASP A 33 -12.63 -2.06 -0.98
CA ASP A 33 -12.71 -0.66 -1.45
C ASP A 33 -11.37 -0.24 -2.11
N PRO A 34 -11.35 0.01 -3.44
CA PRO A 34 -10.14 0.43 -4.13
C PRO A 34 -9.51 1.71 -3.54
N ARG A 35 -10.31 2.66 -3.06
CA ARG A 35 -9.78 3.91 -2.48
C ARG A 35 -9.06 3.67 -1.17
N MET A 36 -9.55 2.73 -0.37
CA MET A 36 -8.86 2.32 0.86
C MET A 36 -7.52 1.67 0.52
N LEU A 37 -7.46 0.86 -0.54
CA LEU A 37 -6.22 0.23 -0.97
C LEU A 37 -5.18 1.23 -1.47
N SER A 38 -5.57 2.22 -2.29
CA SER A 38 -4.65 3.30 -2.68
C SER A 38 -4.09 4.00 -1.45
N LYS A 39 -4.95 4.33 -0.49
CA LYS A 39 -4.50 4.98 0.76
C LYS A 39 -3.57 4.09 1.57
N ALA A 40 -3.84 2.79 1.64
CA ALA A 40 -3.02 1.83 2.37
C ALA A 40 -1.61 1.70 1.75
N LEU A 41 -1.55 1.54 0.42
CA LEU A 41 -0.29 1.50 -0.33
C LEU A 41 0.50 2.79 -0.13
N GLN A 42 -0.15 3.95 -0.19
CA GLN A 42 0.49 5.25 0.08
C GLN A 42 1.10 5.32 1.49
N ASN A 43 0.37 4.89 2.51
CA ASN A 43 0.86 4.92 3.90
C ASN A 43 2.06 3.98 4.10
N VAL A 44 2.06 2.81 3.45
CA VAL A 44 3.21 1.88 3.50
C VAL A 44 4.41 2.43 2.74
N ILE A 45 4.21 3.07 1.59
CA ILE A 45 5.30 3.75 0.89
C ILE A 45 5.89 4.88 1.75
N GLU A 46 5.03 5.67 2.40
CA GLU A 46 5.43 6.75 3.31
C GLU A 46 6.25 6.21 4.50
N SER A 47 5.85 5.09 5.12
CA SER A 47 6.59 4.47 6.23
C SER A 47 8.00 4.02 5.83
N HIS A 48 8.22 3.69 4.56
CA HIS A 48 9.50 3.26 4.01
C HIS A 48 10.38 4.42 3.50
N GLY A 49 10.04 5.67 3.84
CA GLY A 49 10.81 6.85 3.43
C GLY A 49 10.27 7.54 2.17
N GLY A 50 9.05 7.16 1.75
CA GLY A 50 8.33 7.79 0.65
C GLY A 50 8.69 7.23 -0.72
N VAL A 51 8.00 7.76 -1.74
CA VAL A 51 8.17 7.34 -3.14
C VAL A 51 9.62 7.44 -3.58
N ASP A 52 10.40 8.38 -3.04
CA ASP A 52 11.78 8.63 -3.45
C ASP A 52 12.72 7.44 -3.26
N GLN A 53 12.43 6.55 -2.30
CA GLN A 53 13.18 5.32 -2.06
C GLN A 53 12.92 4.22 -3.10
N LEU A 54 11.84 4.34 -3.87
CA LEU A 54 11.49 3.39 -4.92
C LEU A 54 12.34 3.63 -6.18
N SER A 55 12.60 2.58 -6.94
CA SER A 55 13.22 2.70 -8.25
C SER A 55 12.31 3.47 -9.22
N THR A 56 12.89 4.09 -10.26
CA THR A 56 12.10 4.83 -11.27
C THR A 56 10.99 3.97 -11.88
N GLN A 57 11.29 2.71 -12.20
CA GLN A 57 10.30 1.77 -12.72
C GLN A 57 9.15 1.52 -11.74
N VAL A 58 9.44 1.32 -10.45
CA VAL A 58 8.40 1.08 -9.45
C VAL A 58 7.55 2.34 -9.22
N LYS A 59 8.15 3.54 -9.29
CA LYS A 59 7.42 4.81 -9.24
C LYS A 59 6.42 4.95 -10.39
N GLU A 60 6.85 4.64 -11.61
CA GLU A 60 5.98 4.67 -12.80
C GLU A 60 4.82 3.69 -12.65
N LEU A 61 5.10 2.45 -12.25
CA LEU A 61 4.08 1.43 -11.99
C LEU A 61 3.11 1.84 -10.89
N TYR A 62 3.59 2.43 -9.79
CA TYR A 62 2.75 2.92 -8.71
C TYR A 62 1.82 4.05 -9.19
N ASN A 63 2.32 5.00 -9.98
CA ASN A 63 1.51 6.09 -10.50
C ASN A 63 0.41 5.58 -11.46
N GLU A 64 0.74 4.63 -12.34
CA GLU A 64 -0.24 3.99 -13.21
C GLU A 64 -1.29 3.22 -12.39
N LEU A 65 -0.84 2.45 -11.39
CA LEU A 65 -1.71 1.70 -10.51
C LEU A 65 -2.66 2.63 -9.76
N ASP A 66 -2.16 3.69 -9.12
CA ASP A 66 -2.95 4.64 -8.33
C ASP A 66 -4.00 5.34 -9.19
N GLN A 67 -3.64 5.77 -10.41
CA GLN A 67 -4.59 6.34 -11.37
C GLN A 67 -5.68 5.33 -11.77
N MET A 68 -5.30 4.10 -12.12
CA MET A 68 -6.27 3.07 -12.51
C MET A 68 -7.20 2.67 -11.36
N LEU A 69 -6.66 2.66 -10.14
CA LEU A 69 -7.40 2.36 -8.92
C LEU A 69 -8.48 3.41 -8.66
N LEU A 70 -8.10 4.69 -8.75
CA LEU A 70 -9.00 5.81 -8.46
C LEU A 70 -10.03 6.03 -9.56
N ASP A 71 -9.64 5.93 -10.84
CA ASP A 71 -10.52 6.21 -11.96
C ASP A 71 -11.50 5.08 -12.26
N LYS A 72 -11.02 3.83 -12.17
CA LYS A 72 -11.74 2.66 -12.68
C LYS A 72 -12.05 1.63 -11.62
N GLY A 73 -11.52 1.78 -10.40
CA GLY A 73 -11.58 0.74 -9.37
C GLY A 73 -10.90 -0.55 -9.81
N LYS A 74 -9.90 -0.46 -10.70
CA LYS A 74 -9.21 -1.61 -11.28
C LYS A 74 -7.77 -1.64 -10.83
N ILE A 75 -7.29 -2.85 -10.56
CA ILE A 75 -5.90 -3.12 -10.21
C ILE A 75 -5.30 -3.92 -11.33
N GLU A 76 -4.15 -3.47 -11.83
CA GLU A 76 -3.32 -4.29 -12.70
C GLU A 76 -2.45 -5.21 -11.83
N PHE A 77 -2.47 -6.51 -12.13
CA PHE A 77 -1.88 -7.54 -11.29
C PHE A 77 -0.35 -7.43 -11.24
N TYR A 78 0.30 -7.22 -12.38
CA TYR A 78 1.76 -7.11 -12.43
C TYR A 78 2.27 -5.86 -11.70
N SER A 79 1.61 -4.72 -11.86
CA SER A 79 1.92 -3.48 -11.15
C SER A 79 1.76 -3.64 -9.64
N LEU A 80 0.68 -4.28 -9.18
CA LEU A 80 0.50 -4.56 -7.74
C LEU A 80 1.59 -5.50 -7.23
N HIS A 81 1.87 -6.58 -7.96
CA HIS A 81 2.89 -7.54 -7.59
C HIS A 81 4.28 -6.91 -7.49
N SER A 82 4.70 -6.14 -8.50
CA SER A 82 6.00 -5.45 -8.51
C SER A 82 6.11 -4.39 -7.42
N LEU A 83 5.03 -3.68 -7.11
CA LEU A 83 5.02 -2.73 -6.01
C LEU A 83 5.19 -3.42 -4.66
N LEU A 84 4.44 -4.50 -4.42
CA LEU A 84 4.57 -5.28 -3.19
C LEU A 84 5.98 -5.85 -3.05
N ASP A 85 6.55 -6.43 -4.10
CA ASP A 85 7.91 -6.96 -4.10
C ASP A 85 8.96 -5.88 -3.75
N ALA A 86 8.82 -4.68 -4.31
CA ALA A 86 9.68 -3.54 -4.00
C ALA A 86 9.56 -3.07 -2.53
N LEU A 87 8.40 -3.32 -1.89
CA LEU A 87 8.16 -3.06 -0.48
C LEU A 87 8.54 -4.26 0.43
N GLY A 88 9.09 -5.34 -0.13
CA GLY A 88 9.42 -6.57 0.60
C GLY A 88 8.20 -7.41 0.99
N LEU A 89 7.09 -7.24 0.28
CA LEU A 89 5.81 -7.92 0.49
C LEU A 89 5.46 -8.82 -0.71
N HIS A 90 4.53 -9.75 -0.53
CA HIS A 90 4.01 -10.58 -1.63
C HIS A 90 2.53 -10.91 -1.43
N LEU A 91 1.85 -11.25 -2.53
CA LEU A 91 0.48 -11.77 -2.48
C LEU A 91 0.50 -13.25 -2.12
N ALA A 92 -0.41 -13.66 -1.23
CA ALA A 92 -0.62 -15.04 -0.86
C ALA A 92 -2.09 -15.44 -1.07
N VAL A 93 -2.33 -16.74 -1.28
CA VAL A 93 -3.67 -17.31 -1.36
C VAL A 93 -3.93 -18.09 -0.08
N THR A 94 -4.98 -17.72 0.65
CA THR A 94 -5.42 -18.34 1.90
C THR A 94 -6.83 -18.92 1.76
N VAL A 95 -7.25 -19.76 2.71
CA VAL A 95 -8.65 -20.21 2.77
C VAL A 95 -9.55 -19.05 3.17
N LYS A 96 -10.70 -18.91 2.50
CA LYS A 96 -11.69 -17.90 2.83
C LYS A 96 -12.30 -18.21 4.20
N SER A 97 -12.19 -17.27 5.14
CA SER A 97 -12.81 -17.32 6.47
C SER A 97 -14.28 -16.91 6.44
#